data_AF-A0A961HDU1-F1
#
_entry.id   AF-A0A961HDU1-F1
#
_cell.length_a   1.000
_cell.length_b   1.000
_cell.length_c   1.000
_cell.angle_alpha   90.00
_cell.angle_beta   90.00
_cell.angle_gamma   90.00
#
_symmetry.space_group_name_H-M   'P 1'
#
loop_
_entity.id
_entity.type
_entity.pdbx_description
1 polymer ?
#
loop_
_entity_poly.entity_id
_entity_poly.type
_entity_poly.pdbx_seq_one_letter_code
_entity_poly.pdbx_strand_id
1 'polypeptide(L)'
;MRVANTVFFFPWWALVLLAVLPPALAAAAAFPIRRLIPDSEAVVDARTKLVLLGISAYTFTVGFSVNTLWYQDIELNDAALAFDFRVSLLKDAAQDHAAALPADIDGKIDALRQPEVVADAVSVLPRQNAAFSRAWDELNLAWADAPAAALADLKTHADEAELAFYKLAQSANSPGVPGIILVVIVLLGMLLAGTMVAAPRTAGNSRKENAAIDWLMVAGVAIISLTQWALWVLNSRDFVLSMILPNFAGEVRSLTALQFSVFGAVVLAPLLGVAVLLRFSSRRSTQDDVAAHD
;
A
#
# COMPACT_ATOMS: atom_id res chain seq x y z
N MET A 1 11.37 11.51 12.17
CA MET A 1 10.93 10.19 11.66
C MET A 1 9.64 9.65 12.30
N ARG A 2 8.75 10.47 12.90
CA ARG A 2 7.50 9.98 13.55
C ARG A 2 6.24 10.00 12.65
N VAL A 3 6.29 10.62 11.47
CA VAL A 3 5.10 10.80 10.60
C VAL A 3 4.84 9.56 9.73
N ALA A 4 5.86 8.74 9.48
CA ALA A 4 5.73 7.57 8.59
C ALA A 4 4.86 6.45 9.18
N ASN A 5 4.87 6.26 10.51
CA ASN A 5 4.06 5.23 11.16
C ASN A 5 2.64 5.69 11.48
N THR A 6 2.34 7.00 11.57
CA THR A 6 1.01 7.47 12.00
C THR A 6 -0.11 7.13 11.01
N VAL A 7 0.21 7.07 9.72
CA VAL A 7 -0.80 6.86 8.68
C VAL A 7 -1.18 5.39 8.50
N PHE A 8 -0.26 4.48 8.87
CA PHE A 8 -0.45 3.04 8.87
C PHE A 8 -1.58 2.55 9.78
N PHE A 9 -1.89 3.34 10.83
CA PHE A 9 -2.91 3.02 11.84
C PHE A 9 -4.25 3.72 11.62
N PHE A 10 -4.43 4.47 10.53
CA PHE A 10 -5.72 5.08 10.28
C PHE A 10 -6.77 4.03 9.92
N PRO A 11 -8.00 4.17 10.44
CA PRO A 11 -9.10 3.30 10.04
C PRO A 11 -9.39 3.49 8.55
N TRP A 12 -9.92 2.45 7.89
CA TRP A 12 -10.17 2.45 6.45
C TRP A 12 -10.93 3.68 5.95
N TRP A 13 -11.89 4.21 6.72
CA TRP A 13 -12.66 5.40 6.35
C TRP A 13 -11.79 6.67 6.31
N ALA A 14 -10.80 6.80 7.18
CA ALA A 14 -9.88 7.93 7.19
C ALA A 14 -8.92 7.86 6.00
N LEU A 15 -8.51 6.65 5.60
CA LEU A 15 -7.74 6.42 4.38
C LEU A 15 -8.54 6.78 3.11
N VAL A 16 -9.84 6.46 3.09
CA VAL A 16 -10.75 6.91 2.01
C VAL A 16 -10.82 8.43 1.94
N LEU A 17 -10.97 9.10 3.09
CA LEU A 17 -10.99 10.57 3.13
C LEU A 17 -9.65 11.17 2.65
N LEU A 18 -8.52 10.62 3.08
CA LEU A 18 -7.19 11.08 2.65
C LEU A 18 -6.95 10.89 1.15
N ALA A 19 -7.54 9.86 0.54
CA ALA A 19 -7.43 9.58 -0.89
C ALA A 19 -8.38 10.44 -1.76
N VAL A 20 -9.60 10.67 -1.30
CA VAL A 20 -10.65 11.31 -2.12
C VAL A 20 -10.73 12.81 -1.89
N LEU A 21 -10.58 13.26 -0.64
CA LEU A 21 -10.83 14.65 -0.27
C LEU A 21 -9.84 15.63 -0.92
N PRO A 22 -8.52 15.38 -0.96
CA PRO A 22 -7.60 16.36 -1.54
C PRO A 22 -7.83 16.59 -3.05
N PRO A 23 -7.93 15.55 -3.92
CA PRO A 23 -8.27 15.73 -5.32
C PRO A 23 -9.63 16.42 -5.51
N ALA A 24 -10.64 16.06 -4.72
CA ALA A 24 -11.97 16.67 -4.79
C ALA A 24 -11.97 18.15 -4.39
N LEU A 25 -11.23 18.52 -3.35
CA LEU A 25 -11.06 19.92 -2.93
C LEU A 25 -10.30 20.74 -3.98
N ALA A 26 -9.25 20.17 -4.57
CA ALA A 26 -8.52 20.83 -5.66
C ALA A 26 -9.42 21.07 -6.88
N ALA A 27 -10.23 20.06 -7.25
CA ALA A 27 -11.22 20.18 -8.31
C ALA A 27 -12.28 21.27 -7.99
N ALA A 28 -12.84 21.24 -6.78
CA ALA A 28 -13.85 22.21 -6.34
C ALA A 28 -13.31 23.66 -6.33
N ALA A 29 -12.05 23.84 -5.89
CA ALA A 29 -11.38 25.13 -5.88
C ALA A 29 -11.04 25.64 -7.30
N ALA A 30 -10.69 24.74 -8.21
CA ALA A 30 -10.37 25.07 -9.60
C ALA A 30 -11.61 25.38 -10.46
N PHE A 31 -12.77 24.80 -10.11
CA PHE A 31 -14.01 24.97 -10.86
C PHE A 31 -14.45 26.44 -11.09
N PRO A 32 -14.46 27.35 -10.08
CA PRO A 32 -14.78 28.75 -10.32
C PRO A 32 -13.72 29.48 -11.16
N ILE A 33 -12.44 29.09 -11.03
CA ILE A 33 -11.30 29.69 -11.74
C ILE A 33 -11.37 29.39 -13.24
N ARG A 34 -11.99 28.28 -13.65
CA ARG A 34 -12.24 27.90 -15.05
C ARG A 34 -12.79 29.04 -15.91
N ARG A 35 -13.62 29.92 -15.34
CA ARG A 35 -14.23 31.06 -16.06
C ARG A 35 -13.28 32.23 -16.30
N LEU A 36 -12.19 32.30 -15.56
CA LEU A 36 -11.20 33.38 -15.60
C LEU A 36 -10.03 33.07 -16.53
N ILE A 37 -9.90 31.81 -16.98
CA ILE A 37 -8.80 31.37 -17.83
C ILE A 37 -9.17 31.63 -19.29
N PRO A 38 -8.39 32.45 -20.02
CA PRO A 38 -8.65 32.71 -21.44
C PRO A 38 -8.44 31.46 -22.30
N ASP A 39 -9.30 31.28 -23.30
CA ASP A 39 -9.25 30.15 -24.24
C ASP A 39 -8.26 30.41 -25.40
N SER A 40 -7.07 30.91 -25.07
CA SER A 40 -6.03 31.13 -26.08
C SER A 40 -5.25 29.85 -26.36
N GLU A 41 -4.78 29.70 -27.58
CA GLU A 41 -4.03 28.52 -28.04
C GLU A 41 -2.79 28.26 -27.16
N ALA A 42 -2.06 29.30 -26.77
CA ALA A 42 -0.92 29.22 -25.87
C ALA A 42 -1.29 28.67 -24.48
N VAL A 43 -2.46 29.03 -23.94
CA VAL A 43 -2.94 28.52 -22.64
C VAL A 43 -3.38 27.07 -22.74
N VAL A 44 -4.00 26.69 -23.86
CA VAL A 44 -4.37 25.29 -24.14
C VAL A 44 -3.14 24.41 -24.27
N ASP A 45 -2.11 24.85 -25.01
CA ASP A 45 -0.86 24.13 -25.19
C ASP A 45 -0.10 23.98 -23.87
N ALA A 46 0.08 25.08 -23.11
CA ALA A 46 0.73 25.05 -21.79
C ALA A 46 0.00 24.10 -20.81
N ARG A 47 -1.34 24.12 -20.79
CA ARG A 47 -2.13 23.21 -19.97
C ARG A 47 -1.93 21.76 -20.41
N THR A 48 -1.97 21.48 -21.71
CA THR A 48 -1.80 20.12 -22.23
C THR A 48 -0.44 19.57 -21.83
N LYS A 49 0.62 20.37 -21.95
CA LYS A 49 1.98 20.02 -21.49
C LYS A 49 2.03 19.79 -19.99
N LEU A 50 1.39 20.63 -19.18
CA LEU A 50 1.31 20.46 -17.72
C LEU A 50 0.56 19.19 -17.32
N VAL A 51 -0.56 18.88 -17.99
CA VAL A 51 -1.33 17.65 -17.75
C VAL A 51 -0.51 16.42 -18.14
N LEU A 52 0.14 16.43 -19.31
CA LEU A 52 1.00 15.32 -19.75
C LEU A 52 2.19 15.10 -18.81
N LEU A 53 2.84 16.19 -18.36
CA LEU A 53 3.91 16.12 -17.36
C LEU A 53 3.38 15.56 -16.03
N GLY A 54 2.24 16.07 -15.57
CA GLY A 54 1.60 15.62 -14.34
C GLY A 54 1.22 14.15 -14.38
N ILE A 55 0.65 13.67 -15.50
CA ILE A 55 0.26 12.27 -15.68
C ILE A 55 1.50 11.38 -15.71
N SER A 56 2.56 11.81 -16.40
CA SER A 56 3.80 11.05 -16.48
C SER A 56 4.46 10.93 -15.11
N ALA A 57 4.57 12.04 -14.37
CA ALA A 57 5.10 12.06 -13.01
C ALA A 57 4.25 11.20 -12.07
N TYR A 58 2.92 11.34 -12.11
CA TYR A 58 2.00 10.57 -11.29
C TYR A 58 2.10 9.07 -11.57
N THR A 59 2.08 8.68 -12.84
CA THR A 59 2.20 7.27 -13.25
C THR A 59 3.54 6.69 -12.83
N PHE A 60 4.64 7.44 -12.99
CA PHE A 60 5.96 7.02 -12.52
C PHE A 60 6.01 6.84 -11.00
N THR A 61 5.50 7.82 -10.23
CA THR A 61 5.51 7.74 -8.75
C THR A 61 4.63 6.59 -8.25
N VAL A 62 3.45 6.40 -8.83
CA VAL A 62 2.56 5.29 -8.51
C VAL A 62 3.22 3.95 -8.88
N GLY A 63 3.80 3.83 -10.07
CA GLY A 63 4.49 2.62 -10.51
C GLY A 63 5.69 2.26 -9.62
N PHE A 64 6.48 3.27 -9.24
CA PHE A 64 7.56 3.11 -8.27
C PHE A 64 7.03 2.60 -6.91
N SER A 65 5.93 3.17 -6.43
CA SER A 65 5.30 2.79 -5.14
C SER A 65 4.75 1.36 -5.16
N VAL A 66 4.16 0.93 -6.27
CA VAL A 66 3.70 -0.46 -6.42
C VAL A 66 4.88 -1.43 -6.40
N ASN A 67 6.01 -1.07 -7.02
CA ASN A 67 7.20 -1.90 -6.99
C ASN A 67 7.81 -2.01 -5.58
N THR A 68 7.78 -0.94 -4.78
CA THR A 68 8.25 -1.01 -3.39
C THR A 68 7.32 -1.85 -2.50
N LEU A 69 6.00 -1.79 -2.74
CA LEU A 69 5.02 -2.66 -2.07
C LEU A 69 5.31 -4.13 -2.35
N TRP A 70 5.58 -4.51 -3.61
CA TRP A 70 5.91 -5.90 -3.94
C TRP A 70 7.17 -6.41 -3.25
N TYR A 71 8.20 -5.57 -3.14
CA TYR A 71 9.41 -5.95 -2.43
C TYR A 71 9.13 -6.18 -0.95
N GLN A 72 8.33 -5.31 -0.33
CA GLN A 72 7.94 -5.45 1.06
C GLN A 72 7.06 -6.70 1.29
N ASP A 73 6.12 -7.01 0.39
CA ASP A 73 5.28 -8.21 0.48
C ASP A 73 6.14 -9.48 0.54
N ILE A 74 7.19 -9.54 -0.29
CA ILE A 74 8.15 -10.66 -0.31
C ILE A 74 8.93 -10.71 1.01
N GLU A 75 9.53 -9.60 1.45
CA GLU A 75 10.29 -9.55 2.69
C GLU A 75 9.44 -9.92 3.92
N LEU A 76 8.18 -9.49 3.95
CA LEU A 76 7.25 -9.79 5.03
C LEU A 76 6.89 -11.28 5.05
N ASN A 77 6.58 -11.85 3.89
CA ASN A 77 6.26 -13.26 3.77
C ASN A 77 7.46 -14.14 4.14
N ASP A 78 8.65 -13.80 3.64
CA ASP A 78 9.89 -14.53 3.96
C ASP A 78 10.21 -14.45 5.46
N ALA A 79 10.00 -13.30 6.10
CA ALA A 79 10.17 -13.15 7.55
C ALA A 79 9.16 -13.99 8.35
N ALA A 80 7.91 -14.05 7.90
CA ALA A 80 6.87 -14.88 8.52
C ALA A 80 7.20 -16.36 8.43
N LEU A 81 7.59 -16.85 7.24
CA LEU A 81 8.02 -18.23 7.02
C LEU A 81 9.29 -18.57 7.81
N ALA A 82 10.25 -17.64 7.87
CA ALA A 82 11.46 -17.83 8.64
C ALA A 82 11.16 -17.96 10.14
N PHE A 83 10.27 -17.12 10.69
CA PHE A 83 9.85 -17.23 12.08
C PHE A 83 9.14 -18.56 12.35
N ASP A 84 8.18 -18.94 11.51
CA ASP A 84 7.48 -20.22 11.66
C ASP A 84 8.47 -21.41 11.63
N PHE A 85 9.39 -21.42 10.66
CA PHE A 85 10.42 -22.44 10.55
C PHE A 85 11.33 -22.50 11.79
N ARG A 86 11.78 -21.36 12.33
CA ARG A 86 12.62 -21.33 13.54
C ARG A 86 11.89 -21.84 14.77
N VAL A 87 10.60 -21.55 14.90
CA VAL A 87 9.77 -22.12 15.97
C VAL A 87 9.61 -23.64 15.80
N SER A 88 9.57 -24.17 14.57
CA SER A 88 9.54 -25.63 14.32
C SER A 88 10.84 -26.27 14.78
N LEU A 89 11.98 -25.70 14.43
CA LEU A 89 13.29 -26.22 14.86
C LEU A 89 13.44 -26.19 16.39
N LEU A 90 12.93 -25.12 17.03
CA LEU A 90 12.90 -25.04 18.49
C LEU A 90 12.03 -26.15 19.10
N LYS A 91 10.90 -26.47 18.47
CA LYS A 91 10.04 -27.58 18.89
C LYS A 91 10.73 -28.94 18.72
N ASP A 92 11.36 -29.17 17.58
CA ASP A 92 12.11 -30.41 17.32
C ASP A 92 13.23 -30.60 18.36
N ALA A 93 13.98 -29.54 18.67
CA ALA A 93 14.99 -29.57 19.73
C ALA A 93 14.38 -29.83 21.12
N ALA A 94 13.21 -29.27 21.43
CA ALA A 94 12.50 -29.57 22.68
C ALA A 94 12.05 -31.03 22.77
N GLN A 95 11.67 -31.64 21.65
CA GLN A 95 11.30 -33.05 21.61
C GLN A 95 12.49 -33.98 21.84
N ASP A 96 13.67 -33.64 21.33
CA ASP A 96 14.91 -34.37 21.61
C ASP A 96 15.27 -34.38 23.11
N HIS A 97 14.84 -33.35 23.85
CA HIS A 97 15.02 -33.22 25.30
C HIS A 97 13.73 -33.43 26.11
N ALA A 98 12.68 -34.05 25.53
CA ALA A 98 11.36 -34.14 26.15
C ALA A 98 11.35 -34.77 27.56
N ALA A 99 12.27 -35.70 27.84
CA ALA A 99 12.40 -36.33 29.16
C ALA A 99 12.88 -35.38 30.26
N ALA A 100 13.48 -34.25 29.89
CA ALA A 100 14.04 -33.25 30.77
C ALA A 100 13.23 -31.94 30.82
N LEU A 101 12.12 -31.87 30.08
CA LEU A 101 11.26 -30.70 29.96
C LEU A 101 9.85 -30.99 30.47
N PRO A 102 9.07 -29.94 30.81
CA PRO A 102 7.66 -30.10 31.15
C PRO A 102 6.86 -30.73 30.02
N ALA A 103 5.86 -31.54 30.37
CA ALA A 103 5.00 -32.21 29.39
C ALA A 103 4.20 -31.25 28.49
N ASP A 104 4.04 -29.98 28.89
CA ASP A 104 3.34 -28.94 28.14
C ASP A 104 4.27 -28.05 27.28
N ILE A 105 5.56 -28.40 27.15
CA ILE A 105 6.54 -27.57 26.43
C ILE A 105 6.15 -27.31 24.98
N ASP A 106 5.63 -28.32 24.27
CA ASP A 106 5.14 -28.19 22.90
C ASP A 106 4.04 -27.14 22.79
N GLY A 107 3.13 -27.08 23.78
CA GLY A 107 2.06 -26.09 23.83
C GLY A 107 2.58 -24.68 24.09
N LYS A 108 3.64 -24.53 24.89
CA LYS A 108 4.30 -23.24 25.14
C LYS A 108 5.06 -22.74 23.91
N ILE A 109 5.69 -23.65 23.15
CA ILE A 109 6.36 -23.30 21.89
C ILE A 109 5.32 -22.94 20.82
N ASP A 110 4.24 -23.72 20.70
CA ASP A 110 3.14 -23.44 19.78
C ASP A 110 2.42 -22.11 20.12
N ALA A 111 2.45 -21.67 21.39
CA ALA A 111 1.92 -20.37 21.80
C ALA A 111 2.58 -19.20 21.05
N LEU A 112 3.84 -19.33 20.65
CA LEU A 112 4.57 -18.31 19.87
C LEU A 112 3.96 -18.08 18.47
N ARG A 113 3.21 -19.06 17.95
CA ARG A 113 2.55 -19.01 16.64
C ARG A 113 1.10 -18.56 16.73
N GLN A 114 0.58 -18.33 17.93
CA GLN A 114 -0.82 -17.96 18.08
C GLN A 114 -1.08 -16.63 17.35
N PRO A 115 -2.25 -16.50 16.68
CA PRO A 115 -2.60 -15.29 15.94
C PRO A 115 -2.45 -14.00 16.76
N GLU A 116 -2.71 -14.06 18.07
CA GLU A 116 -2.56 -12.91 18.98
C GLU A 116 -1.09 -12.49 19.14
N VAL A 117 -0.18 -13.45 19.27
CA VAL A 117 1.27 -13.21 19.39
C VAL A 117 1.85 -12.70 18.07
N VAL A 118 1.43 -13.29 16.96
CA VAL A 118 1.88 -12.89 15.62
C VAL A 118 1.30 -11.52 15.24
N ALA A 119 0.03 -11.23 15.56
CA ALA A 119 -0.58 -9.92 15.30
C ALA A 119 0.09 -8.80 16.12
N ASP A 120 0.68 -9.15 17.26
CA ASP A 120 1.46 -8.25 18.08
C ASP A 120 2.76 -7.80 17.39
N ALA A 121 3.29 -8.59 16.44
CA ALA A 121 4.42 -8.16 15.60
C ALA A 121 4.11 -6.87 14.82
N VAL A 122 2.82 -6.56 14.59
CA VAL A 122 2.34 -5.34 13.92
C VAL A 122 2.00 -4.24 14.95
N SER A 123 2.83 -4.10 15.98
CA SER A 123 2.72 -3.04 17.01
C SER A 123 3.67 -1.86 16.73
N VAL A 124 3.30 -0.68 17.23
CA VAL A 124 3.98 0.62 16.98
C VAL A 124 5.47 0.61 17.43
N LEU A 125 5.87 -0.33 18.30
CA LEU A 125 7.22 -0.42 18.84
C LEU A 125 7.60 -1.89 19.11
N PRO A 126 8.76 -2.39 18.65
CA PRO A 126 9.23 -3.76 18.92
C PRO A 126 9.32 -4.15 20.40
N ARG A 127 9.37 -3.16 21.32
CA ARG A 127 9.36 -3.36 22.79
C ARG A 127 7.95 -3.40 23.41
N GLN A 128 6.90 -3.26 22.61
CA GLN A 128 5.50 -3.31 23.05
C GLN A 128 4.81 -4.63 22.68
N ASN A 129 5.57 -5.61 22.20
CA ASN A 129 5.04 -6.93 21.84
C ASN A 129 4.75 -7.76 23.11
N ALA A 130 3.78 -7.31 23.90
CA ALA A 130 3.44 -7.86 25.21
C ALA A 130 2.95 -9.31 25.15
N ALA A 131 2.29 -9.71 24.07
CA ALA A 131 1.84 -11.10 23.87
C ALA A 131 3.05 -12.00 23.59
N PHE A 132 3.95 -11.57 22.70
CA PHE A 132 5.19 -12.31 22.44
C PHE A 132 6.08 -12.38 23.68
N SER A 133 6.34 -11.25 24.34
CA SER A 133 7.16 -11.23 25.56
C SER A 133 6.59 -12.14 26.64
N ARG A 134 5.27 -12.15 26.84
CA ARG A 134 4.65 -13.07 27.81
C ARG A 134 4.85 -14.54 27.44
N ALA A 135 4.57 -14.91 26.18
CA ALA A 135 4.78 -16.28 25.71
C ALA A 135 6.26 -16.70 25.80
N TRP A 136 7.18 -15.77 25.50
CA TRP A 136 8.62 -15.97 25.60
C TRP A 136 9.08 -16.15 27.05
N ASP A 137 8.56 -15.35 27.98
CA ASP A 137 8.86 -15.47 29.41
C ASP A 137 8.33 -16.79 29.98
N GLU A 138 7.11 -17.20 29.61
CA GLU A 138 6.54 -18.49 29.99
C GLU A 138 7.38 -19.67 29.47
N LEU A 139 7.90 -19.56 28.25
CA LEU A 139 8.79 -20.55 27.66
C LEU A 139 10.15 -20.60 28.38
N ASN A 140 10.74 -19.44 28.68
CA ASN A 140 11.99 -19.34 29.43
C ASN A 140 11.89 -19.93 30.84
N LEU A 141 10.76 -19.75 31.50
CA LEU A 141 10.47 -20.38 32.80
C LEU A 141 10.35 -21.90 32.69
N ALA A 142 9.80 -22.42 31.59
CA ALA A 142 9.54 -23.85 31.41
C ALA A 142 10.81 -24.70 31.30
N TRP A 143 11.89 -24.16 30.71
CA TRP A 143 13.17 -24.85 30.62
C TRP A 143 14.25 -24.30 31.56
N ALA A 144 13.89 -23.44 32.52
CA ALA A 144 14.85 -22.83 33.44
C ALA A 144 15.61 -23.87 34.28
N ASP A 145 14.93 -24.97 34.65
CA ASP A 145 15.48 -26.08 35.44
C ASP A 145 16.05 -27.23 34.57
N ALA A 146 16.11 -27.05 33.24
CA ALA A 146 16.61 -28.07 32.32
C ALA A 146 18.13 -28.31 32.53
N PRO A 147 18.63 -29.53 32.26
CA PRO A 147 20.06 -29.82 32.29
C PRO A 147 20.84 -28.89 31.36
N ALA A 148 22.05 -28.48 31.79
CA ALA A 148 22.86 -27.48 31.07
C ALA A 148 23.10 -27.79 29.59
N ALA A 149 23.23 -29.07 29.22
CA ALA A 149 23.40 -29.50 27.83
C ALA A 149 22.14 -29.27 26.98
N ALA A 150 20.96 -29.60 27.51
CA ALA A 150 19.68 -29.33 26.87
C ALA A 150 19.43 -27.82 26.76
N LEU A 151 19.74 -27.08 27.83
CA LEU A 151 19.56 -25.63 27.86
C LEU A 151 20.43 -24.90 26.84
N ALA A 152 21.68 -25.35 26.62
CA ALA A 152 22.56 -24.76 25.60
C ALA A 152 22.03 -24.94 24.17
N ASP A 153 21.48 -26.12 23.88
CA ASP A 153 20.91 -26.47 22.59
C ASP A 153 19.60 -25.70 22.32
N LEU A 154 18.66 -25.77 23.27
CA LEU A 154 17.40 -25.03 23.24
C LEU A 154 17.61 -23.52 23.10
N LYS A 155 18.58 -22.97 23.84
CA LYS A 155 18.87 -21.54 23.79
C LYS A 155 19.34 -21.08 22.41
N THR A 156 20.11 -21.90 21.69
CA THR A 156 20.55 -21.55 20.34
C THR A 156 19.35 -21.41 19.40
N HIS A 157 18.43 -22.37 19.42
CA HIS A 157 17.21 -22.30 18.62
C HIS A 157 16.23 -21.21 19.10
N ALA A 158 16.20 -20.95 20.40
CA ALA A 158 15.39 -19.88 20.99
C ALA A 158 15.89 -18.50 20.53
N ASP A 159 17.20 -18.23 20.64
CA ASP A 159 17.78 -16.96 20.19
C ASP A 159 17.53 -16.73 18.69
N GLU A 160 17.58 -17.78 17.86
CA GLU A 160 17.23 -17.71 16.44
C GLU A 160 15.74 -17.43 16.19
N ALA A 161 14.83 -18.05 16.96
CA ALA A 161 13.40 -17.80 16.86
C ALA A 161 13.04 -16.38 17.31
N GLU A 162 13.66 -15.88 18.38
CA GLU A 162 13.49 -14.50 18.85
C GLU A 162 13.98 -13.50 17.80
N LEU A 163 15.16 -13.74 17.23
CA LEU A 163 15.69 -12.92 16.14
C LEU A 163 14.78 -12.93 14.91
N ALA A 164 14.23 -14.09 14.55
CA ALA A 164 13.28 -14.21 13.45
C ALA A 164 11.99 -13.43 13.74
N PHE A 165 11.48 -13.45 14.97
CA PHE A 165 10.34 -12.63 15.38
C PHE A 165 10.64 -11.13 15.27
N TYR A 166 11.83 -10.67 15.70
CA TYR A 166 12.20 -9.27 15.54
C TYR A 166 12.29 -8.84 14.08
N LYS A 167 12.79 -9.71 13.20
CA LYS A 167 12.78 -9.45 11.75
C LYS A 167 11.36 -9.37 11.19
N LEU A 168 10.47 -10.29 11.60
CA LEU A 168 9.05 -10.24 11.25
C LEU A 168 8.42 -8.92 11.72
N ALA A 169 8.61 -8.53 12.97
CA ALA A 169 8.10 -7.29 13.51
C ALA A 169 8.67 -6.05 12.78
N GLN A 170 9.96 -6.09 12.41
CA GLN A 170 10.57 -5.02 11.62
C GLN A 170 9.95 -4.92 10.22
N SER A 171 9.81 -6.04 9.50
CA SER A 171 9.21 -6.07 8.17
C SER A 171 7.73 -5.66 8.19
N ALA A 172 6.99 -6.07 9.23
CA ALA A 172 5.58 -5.74 9.40
C ALA A 172 5.34 -4.26 9.73
N ASN A 173 6.34 -3.58 10.31
CA ASN A 173 6.28 -2.15 10.63
C ASN A 173 7.07 -1.26 9.66
N SER A 174 7.62 -1.83 8.58
CA SER A 174 8.22 -1.08 7.50
C SER A 174 7.11 -0.65 6.54
N PRO A 175 6.85 0.64 6.31
CA PRO A 175 5.83 1.03 5.33
C PRO A 175 6.32 0.68 3.91
N GLY A 176 5.53 -0.10 3.17
CA GLY A 176 5.87 -0.52 1.80
C GLY A 176 5.94 0.63 0.80
N VAL A 177 5.17 1.68 1.07
CA VAL A 177 5.38 2.98 0.43
C VAL A 177 5.84 3.98 1.50
N PRO A 178 7.05 4.56 1.37
CA PRO A 178 7.49 5.63 2.24
C PRO A 178 6.45 6.76 2.31
N GLY A 179 6.11 7.23 3.51
CA GLY A 179 5.06 8.24 3.69
C GLY A 179 5.28 9.52 2.88
N ILE A 180 6.54 9.90 2.61
CA ILE A 180 6.87 11.03 1.74
C ILE A 180 6.38 10.83 0.30
N ILE A 181 6.45 9.60 -0.22
CA ILE A 181 5.98 9.26 -1.56
C ILE A 181 4.45 9.32 -1.61
N LEU A 182 3.76 8.84 -0.57
CA LEU A 182 2.30 8.96 -0.48
C LEU A 182 1.85 10.43 -0.49
N VAL A 183 2.56 11.31 0.23
CA VAL A 183 2.31 12.76 0.18
C VAL A 183 2.53 13.32 -1.23
N VAL A 184 3.60 12.91 -1.92
CA VAL A 184 3.86 13.32 -3.31
C VAL A 184 2.73 12.87 -4.24
N ILE A 185 2.22 11.65 -4.10
CA ILE A 185 1.10 11.14 -4.89
C ILE A 185 -0.17 11.96 -4.64
N VAL A 186 -0.44 12.35 -3.39
CA VAL A 186 -1.57 13.23 -3.06
C VAL A 186 -1.41 14.59 -3.75
N LEU A 187 -0.24 15.21 -3.64
CA LEU A 187 0.03 16.52 -4.26
C LEU A 187 -0.07 16.47 -5.79
N LEU A 188 0.47 15.43 -6.43
CA LEU A 188 0.35 15.21 -7.86
C LEU A 188 -1.11 14.96 -8.27
N GLY A 189 -1.87 14.21 -7.48
CA GLY A 189 -3.29 13.99 -7.72
C GLY A 189 -4.11 15.27 -7.61
N MET A 190 -3.81 16.13 -6.64
CA MET A 190 -4.42 17.47 -6.52
C MET A 190 -4.09 18.35 -7.73
N LEU A 191 -2.83 18.38 -8.15
CA LEU A 191 -2.39 19.14 -9.32
C LEU A 191 -3.11 18.67 -10.58
N LEU A 192 -3.21 17.35 -10.80
CA LEU A 192 -3.92 16.76 -11.92
C LEU A 192 -5.42 17.07 -11.88
N ALA A 193 -6.08 16.84 -10.75
CA ALA A 193 -7.50 17.15 -10.59
C ALA A 193 -7.79 18.65 -10.85
N GLY A 194 -6.98 19.54 -10.29
CA GLY A 194 -7.10 20.98 -10.49
C GLY A 194 -6.89 21.40 -11.94
N THR A 195 -5.84 20.90 -12.60
CA THR A 195 -5.53 21.23 -14.00
C THR A 195 -6.53 20.66 -14.99
N MET A 196 -7.08 19.47 -14.73
CA MET A 196 -8.15 18.87 -15.54
C MET A 196 -9.44 19.70 -15.44
N VAL A 197 -9.86 20.07 -14.23
CA VAL A 197 -11.12 20.81 -14.01
C VAL A 197 -11.03 22.28 -14.44
N ALA A 198 -9.84 22.87 -14.39
CA ALA A 198 -9.60 24.23 -14.85
C ALA A 198 -9.73 24.41 -16.38
N ALA A 199 -9.90 23.34 -17.18
CA ALA A 199 -9.98 23.47 -18.63
C ALA A 199 -11.24 24.26 -19.06
N PRO A 200 -11.10 25.37 -19.81
CA PRO A 200 -12.21 26.22 -20.23
C PRO A 200 -13.20 25.43 -21.09
N ARG A 201 -14.48 25.84 -21.06
CA ARG A 201 -15.46 25.34 -22.05
C ARG A 201 -15.16 26.02 -23.36
N THR A 202 -14.89 25.24 -24.40
CA THR A 202 -14.75 25.77 -25.76
C THR A 202 -16.09 26.36 -26.19
N ALA A 203 -16.09 27.65 -26.53
CA ALA A 203 -17.32 28.40 -26.85
C ALA A 203 -18.03 27.90 -28.13
N GLY A 204 -17.42 27.02 -28.92
CA GLY A 204 -18.00 26.39 -30.11
C GLY A 204 -18.54 24.96 -29.92
N ASN A 205 -18.33 24.33 -28.76
CA ASN A 205 -18.73 22.94 -28.55
C ASN A 205 -20.23 22.82 -28.27
N SER A 206 -20.84 21.77 -28.81
CA SER A 206 -22.24 21.43 -28.51
C SER A 206 -22.43 21.16 -27.01
N ARG A 207 -23.68 21.33 -26.53
CA ARG A 207 -24.05 21.03 -25.13
C ARG A 207 -23.68 19.58 -24.73
N LYS A 208 -23.74 18.65 -25.69
CA LYS A 208 -23.37 17.23 -25.51
C LYS A 208 -21.86 17.05 -25.38
N GLU A 209 -21.05 17.75 -26.16
CA GLU A 209 -19.58 17.69 -26.07
C GLU A 209 -19.06 18.30 -24.78
N ASN A 210 -19.62 19.44 -24.35
CA ASN A 210 -19.27 20.04 -23.07
C ASN A 210 -19.67 19.14 -21.88
N ALA A 211 -20.81 18.45 -21.97
CA ALA A 211 -21.20 17.46 -20.96
C ALA A 211 -20.27 16.24 -20.96
N ALA A 212 -19.82 15.76 -22.13
CA ALA A 212 -18.86 14.67 -22.22
C ALA A 212 -17.50 15.04 -21.59
N ILE A 213 -17.02 16.27 -21.83
CA ILE A 213 -15.80 16.79 -21.21
C ILE A 213 -15.92 16.84 -19.69
N ASP A 214 -17.03 17.37 -19.17
CA ASP A 214 -17.26 17.45 -17.73
C ASP A 214 -17.32 16.04 -17.09
N TRP A 215 -17.96 15.06 -17.75
CA TRP A 215 -17.96 13.66 -17.31
C TRP A 215 -16.57 13.03 -17.28
N LEU A 216 -15.72 13.33 -18.27
CA LEU A 216 -14.35 12.83 -18.32
C LEU A 216 -13.48 13.42 -17.22
N MET A 217 -13.69 14.69 -16.86
CA MET A 217 -13.02 15.30 -15.71
C MET A 217 -13.40 14.58 -14.41
N VAL A 218 -14.70 14.33 -14.19
CA VAL A 218 -15.19 13.59 -13.02
C VAL A 218 -14.59 12.18 -12.98
N ALA A 219 -14.56 11.48 -14.11
CA ALA A 219 -13.94 10.16 -14.22
C ALA A 219 -12.44 10.20 -13.89
N GLY A 220 -11.70 11.21 -14.37
CA GLY A 220 -10.29 11.38 -14.07
C GLY A 220 -10.00 11.60 -12.58
N VAL A 221 -10.77 12.48 -11.92
CA VAL A 221 -10.65 12.71 -10.47
C VAL A 221 -11.00 11.45 -9.68
N ALA A 222 -12.04 10.72 -10.09
CA ALA A 222 -12.40 9.45 -9.48
C ALA A 222 -11.28 8.41 -9.61
N ILE A 223 -10.64 8.31 -10.79
CA ILE A 223 -9.51 7.41 -11.04
C ILE A 223 -8.33 7.75 -10.13
N ILE A 224 -7.92 9.02 -10.06
CA ILE A 224 -6.83 9.47 -9.17
C ILE A 224 -7.13 9.07 -7.72
N SER A 225 -8.36 9.32 -7.27
CA SER A 225 -8.79 9.01 -5.91
C SER A 225 -8.80 7.50 -5.63
N LEU A 226 -9.22 6.68 -6.59
CA LEU A 226 -9.20 5.22 -6.47
C LEU A 226 -7.76 4.68 -6.40
N THR A 227 -6.85 5.20 -7.21
CA THR A 227 -5.43 4.81 -7.17
C THR A 227 -4.80 5.17 -5.82
N GLN A 228 -5.07 6.38 -5.30
CA GLN A 228 -4.60 6.79 -3.98
C GLN A 228 -5.16 5.88 -2.89
N TRP A 229 -6.46 5.59 -2.94
CA TRP A 229 -7.13 4.71 -1.97
C TRP A 229 -6.51 3.32 -1.96
N ALA A 230 -6.26 2.72 -3.13
CA ALA A 230 -5.62 1.42 -3.22
C ALA A 230 -4.24 1.41 -2.55
N LEU A 231 -3.38 2.41 -2.83
CA LEU A 231 -2.05 2.49 -2.21
C LEU A 231 -2.11 2.66 -0.68
N TRP A 232 -3.10 3.40 -0.18
CA TRP A 232 -3.32 3.55 1.26
C TRP A 232 -3.79 2.25 1.91
N VAL A 233 -4.71 1.52 1.28
CA VAL A 233 -5.20 0.23 1.77
C VAL A 233 -4.08 -0.81 1.78
N LEU A 234 -3.28 -0.88 0.71
CA LEU A 234 -2.13 -1.79 0.63
C LEU A 234 -1.07 -1.49 1.70
N ASN A 235 -0.97 -0.23 2.14
CA ASN A 235 -0.02 0.19 3.18
C ASN A 235 -0.68 0.26 4.58
N SER A 236 -1.79 -0.45 4.80
CA SER A 236 -2.52 -0.44 6.08
C SER A 236 -2.18 -1.63 6.98
N ARG A 237 -2.33 -1.46 8.29
CA ARG A 237 -2.18 -2.53 9.28
C ARG A 237 -3.01 -3.77 8.97
N ASP A 238 -4.27 -3.57 8.61
CA ASP A 238 -5.22 -4.67 8.38
C ASP A 238 -4.78 -5.52 7.18
N PHE A 239 -4.23 -4.87 6.14
CA PHE A 239 -3.68 -5.55 4.99
C PHE A 239 -2.42 -6.36 5.35
N VAL A 240 -1.47 -5.76 6.07
CA VAL A 240 -0.27 -6.46 6.56
C VAL A 240 -0.64 -7.67 7.41
N LEU A 241 -1.59 -7.54 8.34
CA LEU A 241 -2.10 -8.66 9.13
C LEU A 241 -2.71 -9.77 8.26
N SER A 242 -3.46 -9.39 7.22
CA SER A 242 -4.06 -10.35 6.28
C SER A 242 -3.04 -11.13 5.45
N MET A 243 -1.80 -10.65 5.34
CA MET A 243 -0.69 -11.34 4.70
C MET A 243 0.06 -12.27 5.65
N ILE A 244 0.23 -11.86 6.90
CA ILE A 244 1.02 -12.61 7.89
C ILE A 244 0.19 -13.78 8.46
N LEU A 245 -1.03 -13.53 8.93
CA LEU A 245 -1.81 -14.49 9.70
C LEU A 245 -2.08 -15.84 8.98
N PRO A 246 -2.35 -15.88 7.66
CA PRO A 246 -2.57 -17.15 6.96
C PRO A 246 -1.40 -18.14 7.07
N ASN A 247 -0.15 -17.64 7.11
CA ASN A 247 1.05 -18.48 7.26
C ASN A 247 1.06 -19.28 8.57
N PHE A 248 0.36 -18.80 9.60
CA PHE A 248 0.26 -19.44 10.91
C PHE A 248 -1.07 -20.19 11.12
N ALA A 249 -2.04 -19.98 10.24
CA ALA A 249 -3.32 -20.68 10.24
C ALA A 249 -3.32 -21.97 9.40
N GLY A 250 -2.20 -22.30 8.74
CA GLY A 250 -2.12 -23.42 7.79
C GLY A 250 -2.88 -23.17 6.48
N GLU A 251 -3.24 -21.93 6.19
CA GLU A 251 -3.94 -21.55 4.96
C GLU A 251 -2.95 -21.18 3.85
N VAL A 252 -2.91 -21.96 2.77
CA VAL A 252 -2.15 -21.58 1.57
C VAL A 252 -2.98 -20.58 0.75
N ARG A 253 -2.71 -19.28 0.89
CA ARG A 253 -3.30 -18.25 0.02
C ARG A 253 -2.45 -18.00 -1.21
N SER A 254 -3.08 -17.95 -2.38
CA SER A 254 -2.42 -17.40 -3.57
C SER A 254 -2.40 -15.86 -3.47
N LEU A 255 -1.23 -15.30 -3.17
CA LEU A 255 -0.96 -13.85 -3.17
C LEU A 255 -1.33 -13.19 -4.52
N THR A 256 -1.37 -13.97 -5.59
CA THR A 256 -1.60 -13.52 -6.97
C THR A 256 -2.97 -12.88 -7.20
N ALA A 257 -4.06 -13.37 -6.62
CA ALA A 257 -5.41 -12.88 -6.98
C ALA A 257 -5.68 -11.44 -6.49
N LEU A 258 -5.20 -11.10 -5.29
CA LEU A 258 -5.34 -9.77 -4.69
C LEU A 258 -4.37 -8.77 -5.34
N GLN A 259 -3.14 -9.21 -5.62
CA GLN A 259 -2.12 -8.40 -6.30
C GLN A 259 -2.51 -8.06 -7.73
N PHE A 260 -3.12 -8.99 -8.49
CA PHE A 260 -3.58 -8.72 -9.87
C PHE A 260 -4.75 -7.75 -9.94
N SER A 261 -5.69 -7.80 -8.99
CA SER A 261 -6.86 -6.93 -9.00
C SER A 261 -6.49 -5.48 -8.62
N VAL A 262 -5.55 -5.29 -7.69
CA VAL A 262 -5.03 -3.96 -7.37
C VAL A 262 -4.10 -3.41 -8.47
N PHE A 263 -3.22 -4.24 -9.04
CA PHE A 263 -2.40 -3.85 -10.19
C PHE A 263 -3.26 -3.46 -11.40
N GLY A 264 -4.30 -4.24 -11.69
CA GLY A 264 -5.27 -3.94 -12.74
C GLY A 264 -5.92 -2.58 -12.53
N ALA A 265 -6.41 -2.29 -11.32
CA ALA A 265 -7.03 -1.00 -11.00
C ALA A 265 -6.03 0.18 -11.07
N VAL A 266 -4.79 -0.04 -10.64
CA VAL A 266 -3.75 1.01 -10.56
C VAL A 266 -3.11 1.31 -11.92
N VAL A 267 -3.00 0.33 -12.83
CA VAL A 267 -2.36 0.48 -14.14
C VAL A 267 -3.35 0.76 -15.27
N LEU A 268 -4.53 0.11 -15.28
CA LEU A 268 -5.52 0.35 -16.35
C LEU A 268 -6.16 1.73 -16.26
N ALA A 269 -6.31 2.29 -15.05
CA ALA A 269 -7.02 3.54 -14.86
C ALA A 269 -6.24 4.77 -15.42
N PRO A 270 -4.91 4.92 -15.22
CA PRO A 270 -4.13 5.96 -15.89
C PRO A 270 -4.07 5.77 -17.41
N LEU A 271 -3.97 4.52 -17.90
CA LEU A 271 -3.95 4.22 -19.34
C LEU A 271 -5.27 4.58 -20.03
N LEU A 272 -6.41 4.35 -19.38
CA LEU A 272 -7.71 4.83 -19.85
C LEU A 272 -7.76 6.36 -19.88
N GLY A 273 -7.20 7.04 -18.88
CA GLY A 273 -7.09 8.50 -18.87
C GLY A 273 -6.27 9.05 -20.04
N VAL A 274 -5.14 8.42 -20.36
CA VAL A 274 -4.28 8.79 -21.51
C VAL A 274 -4.97 8.50 -22.84
N ALA A 275 -5.59 7.33 -23.00
CA ALA A 275 -6.30 6.96 -24.22
C ALA A 275 -7.46 7.91 -24.53
N VAL A 276 -8.15 8.40 -23.48
CA VAL A 276 -9.18 9.42 -23.62
C VAL A 276 -8.58 10.77 -24.05
N LEU A 277 -7.52 11.24 -23.40
CA LEU A 277 -6.87 12.52 -23.74
C LEU A 277 -6.34 12.54 -25.18
N LEU A 278 -5.72 11.43 -25.62
CA LEU A 278 -5.22 11.28 -27.00
C LEU A 278 -6.35 11.29 -28.04
N ARG A 279 -7.52 10.73 -27.72
CA ARG A 279 -8.68 10.74 -28.61
C ARG A 279 -9.25 12.14 -28.84
N PHE A 280 -9.06 13.07 -27.89
CA PHE A 280 -9.48 14.47 -28.07
C PHE A 280 -8.44 15.32 -28.79
N SER A 281 -7.14 15.04 -28.62
CA SER A 281 -6.11 15.75 -29.40
C SER A 281 -6.19 15.37 -30.89
N SER A 282 -6.48 14.10 -31.22
CA SER A 282 -6.56 13.66 -32.62
C SER A 282 -7.79 14.18 -33.36
N ARG A 283 -8.90 14.45 -32.66
CA ARG A 283 -10.11 15.03 -33.26
C ARG A 283 -9.99 16.51 -33.60
N ARG A 284 -9.13 17.24 -32.88
CA ARG A 284 -8.88 18.66 -33.18
C ARG A 284 -8.07 18.84 -34.47
N SER A 285 -7.01 18.05 -34.67
CA SER A 285 -6.20 18.17 -35.89
C SER A 285 -7.00 17.86 -37.16
N THR A 286 -7.92 16.90 -37.10
CA THR A 286 -8.79 16.55 -38.24
C THR A 286 -9.84 17.61 -38.55
N GLN A 287 -10.22 18.46 -37.60
CA GLN A 287 -11.15 19.57 -37.83
C GLN A 287 -10.44 20.78 -38.45
N ASP A 288 -9.21 21.04 -38.03
CA ASP A 288 -8.39 22.13 -38.57
C ASP A 288 -7.92 21.82 -40.02
N ASP A 289 -7.63 20.56 -40.34
CA ASP A 289 -7.25 20.12 -41.70
C ASP A 289 -8.42 20.22 -42.70
N VAL A 290 -9.67 20.04 -42.25
CA VAL A 290 -10.86 20.18 -43.11
C VAL A 290 -11.20 21.65 -43.35
N ALA A 291 -11.00 22.52 -42.35
CA ALA A 291 -11.22 23.96 -42.49
C ALA A 291 -10.15 24.67 -43.34
N ALA A 292 -8.96 24.07 -43.52
CA ALA A 292 -7.89 24.60 -44.36
C ALA A 292 -8.04 24.24 -45.86
N HIS A 293 -9.00 23.38 -46.21
CA HIS A 293 -9.24 22.90 -47.56
C HIS A 293 -10.58 23.31 -48.18
N ASP A 294 -11.36 24.15 -47.48
CA ASP A 294 -12.52 24.88 -47.99
C ASP A 294 -12.21 26.38 -48.15
#